data_AF-A0A2N0ZZ27-F1
#
_entry.id   AF-A0A2N0ZZ27-F1
#
_cell.length_a   1.000
_cell.length_b   1.000
_cell.length_c   1.000
_cell.angle_alpha   90.00
_cell.angle_beta   90.00
_cell.angle_gamma   90.00
#
_symmetry.space_group_name_H-M   'P 1'
#
loop_
_entity.id
_entity.type
_entity.pdbx_description
1 polymer ?
#
loop_
_entity_poly.entity_id
_entity_poly.type
_entity_poly.pdbx_seq_one_letter_code
_entity_poly.pdbx_strand_id
1 'polypeptide(L)' 'MGKEIAEKLGYSDTSKAIRMHCKKHISWADKTSGQVRATNIIPEADLYRLVFRSKLPSAEAFQDWVRTKNVVIRFP' A
#
# COMPACT_ATOMS: atom_id res chain seq x y z
N MET A 1 -5.41 7.71 -0.10
CA MET A 1 -5.11 6.27 -0.31
C MET A 1 -3.79 5.78 0.27
N GLY A 2 -2.61 6.09 -0.27
CA GLY A 2 -1.36 5.42 0.15
C GLY A 2 -1.03 5.61 1.64
N LYS A 3 -1.30 6.81 2.16
CA LYS A 3 -1.12 7.15 3.58
C LYS A 3 -2.02 6.30 4.50
N GLU A 4 -3.32 6.23 4.21
CA GLU A 4 -4.30 5.47 5.01
C GLU A 4 -3.94 3.97 5.08
N ILE A 5 -3.44 3.42 3.98
CA ILE A 5 -3.01 2.03 3.91
C ILE A 5 -1.79 1.83 4.83
N ALA A 6 -0.79 2.72 4.75
CA ALA A 6 0.37 2.67 5.64
C ALA A 6 -0.01 2.85 7.12
N GLU A 7 -1.00 3.71 7.43
CA GLU A 7 -1.53 3.90 8.79
C GLU A 7 -2.19 2.62 9.31
N LYS A 8 -3.07 2.00 8.50
CA LYS A 8 -3.71 0.72 8.83
C LYS A 8 -2.72 -0.43 8.98
N LEU A 9 -1.58 -0.35 8.29
CA LEU A 9 -0.48 -1.31 8.40
C LEU A 9 0.47 -1.02 9.59
N GLY A 10 0.17 0.00 10.40
CA GLY A 10 0.91 0.31 11.63
C GLY A 10 2.26 0.99 11.42
N TYR A 11 2.51 1.57 10.24
CA TYR A 11 3.73 2.33 10.01
C TYR A 11 3.69 3.64 10.82
N SER A 12 4.71 3.86 11.65
CA SER A 12 4.86 5.09 12.44
C SER A 12 5.14 6.32 11.57
N ASP A 13 5.90 6.14 10.48
CA ASP A 13 6.14 7.16 9.45
C ASP A 13 5.64 6.64 8.09
N THR A 14 4.42 7.02 7.76
CA THR A 14 3.72 6.59 6.54
C THR A 14 4.36 7.14 5.27
N SER A 15 4.88 8.37 5.31
CA SER A 15 5.57 9.00 4.18
C SER A 15 6.87 8.25 3.86
N LYS A 16 7.66 7.91 4.88
CA LYS A 16 8.88 7.11 4.71
C LYS A 16 8.56 5.70 4.21
N ALA A 17 7.53 5.05 4.76
CA ALA A 17 7.11 3.72 4.34
C ALA A 17 6.76 3.69 2.84
N ILE A 18 5.96 4.65 2.37
CA ILE A 18 5.59 4.78 0.95
C ILE A 18 6.84 5.01 0.10
N ARG A 19 7.72 5.95 0.49
CA ARG A 19 8.94 6.26 -0.27
C ARG A 19 9.91 5.08 -0.35
N MET A 20 10.02 4.25 0.69
CA MET A 20 10.93 3.11 0.70
C MET A 20 10.37 1.86 0.01
N HIS A 21 9.05 1.67 0.01
CA HIS A 21 8.44 0.41 -0.42
C HIS A 21 7.64 0.51 -1.72
N CYS A 22 7.18 1.70 -2.09
CA CYS A 22 6.41 1.91 -3.32
C CYS A 22 7.29 2.48 -4.43
N LYS A 23 7.48 1.71 -5.51
CA LYS A 23 8.34 2.09 -6.64
C LYS A 23 7.67 3.05 -7.62
N LYS A 24 6.36 2.95 -7.78
CA LYS A 24 5.58 3.68 -8.81
C LYS A 24 4.48 4.55 -8.20
N HIS A 25 4.65 5.01 -6.97
CA HIS A 25 3.66 5.88 -6.34
C HIS A 25 3.60 7.22 -7.10
N ILE A 26 2.39 7.73 -7.30
CA ILE A 26 2.15 9.02 -7.95
C ILE A 26 1.64 9.98 -6.87
N SER A 27 2.32 11.10 -6.71
CA SER A 27 1.85 12.20 -5.87
C SER A 27 0.94 13.10 -6.71
N TRP A 28 -0.36 13.05 -6.47
CA TRP A 28 -1.32 13.91 -7.12
C TRP A 28 -1.61 15.12 -6.25
N ALA A 29 -1.29 16.32 -6.75
CA ALA A 29 -1.57 17.57 -6.06
C ALA A 29 -2.98 18.06 -6.42
N ASP A 30 -3.89 18.03 -5.45
CA ASP A 30 -5.20 18.66 -5.63
C ASP A 30 -5.02 20.18 -5.57
N LYS A 31 -5.33 20.88 -6.66
CA LYS A 31 -5.25 22.35 -6.74
C LYS A 31 -6.55 23.04 -6.34
N THR A 32 -7.61 22.28 -6.04
CA THR A 32 -8.99 22.79 -5.95
C THR A 32 -9.29 23.55 -4.66
N SER A 33 -8.45 23.42 -3.62
CA SER A 33 -8.75 23.98 -2.28
C SER A 33 -7.76 25.04 -1.76
N GLY A 34 -6.84 25.54 -2.60
CA GLY A 34 -5.83 26.52 -2.17
C GLY A 34 -4.72 25.95 -1.25
N GLN A 35 -4.92 24.76 -0.67
CA GLN A 35 -3.87 23.94 -0.08
C GLN A 35 -3.42 22.88 -1.07
N VAL A 36 -2.14 22.89 -1.43
CA VAL A 36 -1.51 21.81 -2.19
C VAL A 36 -1.40 20.59 -1.28
N ARG A 37 -2.42 19.73 -1.28
CA ARG A 37 -2.36 18.42 -0.61
C ARG A 37 -1.95 17.38 -1.64
N ALA A 38 -0.68 16.98 -1.60
CA ALA A 38 -0.19 15.87 -2.40
C ALA A 38 -0.73 14.56 -1.82
N THR A 39 -1.66 13.93 -2.54
CA THR A 39 -2.16 12.59 -2.20
C THR A 39 -1.32 11.54 -2.93
N ASN A 40 -0.70 10.64 -2.17
CA ASN A 40 -0.01 9.50 -2.76
C ASN A 40 -1.03 8.44 -3.18
N ILE A 41 -1.07 8.16 -4.48
CA ILE A 41 -1.79 7.03 -5.06
C ILE A 41 -0.75 5.93 -5.26
N ILE A 42 -0.99 4.77 -4.64
CA ILE A 42 -0.12 3.60 -4.77
C ILE A 42 -0.81 2.57 -5.69
N PRO A 43 -0.12 2.03 -6.70
CA PRO A 43 -0.67 0.98 -7.55
C PRO A 43 -0.76 -0.35 -6.77
N GLU A 44 -1.59 -1.27 -7.25
CA GLU A 44 -1.88 -2.56 -6.62
C GLU A 44 -0.60 -3.37 -6.31
N ALA A 45 0.38 -3.38 -7.22
CA ALA A 45 1.65 -4.07 -7.00
C ALA A 45 2.43 -3.53 -5.78
N ASP A 46 2.35 -2.23 -5.51
CA ASP A 46 3.02 -1.60 -4.37
C ASP A 46 2.19 -1.74 -3.08
N LEU A 47 0.86 -1.81 -3.19
CA LEU A 47 -0.01 -2.24 -2.09
C LEU A 47 0.39 -3.64 -1.61
N TYR A 48 0.52 -4.62 -2.52
CA TYR A 48 0.96 -5.95 -2.14
C TYR A 48 2.35 -5.94 -1.48
N ARG A 49 3.29 -5.14 -1.99
CA ARG A 49 4.62 -5.02 -1.33
C ARG A 49 4.53 -4.54 0.12
N LEU A 50 3.64 -3.60 0.42
CA LEU A 50 3.44 -3.11 1.79
C LEU A 50 2.79 -4.17 2.66
N VAL A 51 1.69 -4.79 2.19
CA VAL A 51 0.92 -5.74 2.98
C VAL A 51 1.72 -7.02 3.25
N PHE A 52 2.44 -7.54 2.26
CA PHE A 52 3.25 -8.76 2.39
C PHE A 52 4.48 -8.60 3.30
N ARG A 53 4.83 -7.38 3.69
CA ARG A 53 5.92 -7.07 4.64
C ARG A 53 5.43 -6.80 6.06
N SER A 54 4.13 -6.62 6.24
CA SER A 54 3.57 -6.32 7.56
C SER A 54 3.45 -7.59 8.39
N LYS A 55 3.68 -7.45 9.71
CA LYS A 55 3.51 -8.51 10.71
C LYS A 55 2.18 -8.36 11.48
N LEU A 56 1.28 -7.49 11.01
CA LEU A 56 0.00 -7.31 11.67
C LEU A 56 -0.94 -8.47 11.32
N PRO A 57 -1.72 -8.99 12.29
CA PRO A 57 -2.69 -10.05 12.02
C PRO A 57 -3.71 -9.68 10.93
N SER A 58 -4.08 -8.40 10.83
CA SER A 58 -4.96 -7.90 9.77
C SER A 58 -4.32 -7.96 8.38
N ALA A 59 -3.00 -7.78 8.29
CA ALA A 59 -2.26 -7.91 7.05
C ALA A 59 -2.11 -9.38 6.63
N GLU A 60 -1.85 -10.29 7.59
CA GLU A 60 -1.82 -11.73 7.35
C GLU A 60 -3.18 -12.25 6.87
N ALA A 61 -4.29 -11.84 7.51
CA ALA A 61 -5.64 -12.17 7.08
C ALA A 61 -5.92 -11.71 5.64
N PHE A 62 -5.43 -10.52 5.26
CA PHE A 62 -5.53 -10.04 3.88
C PHE A 62 -4.68 -10.88 2.92
N GLN A 63 -3.44 -11.23 3.28
CA GLN A 63 -2.59 -12.09 2.47
C GLN A 63 -3.26 -13.45 2.22
N ASP A 64 -3.83 -14.06 3.26
CA ASP A 64 -4.54 -15.33 3.19
C ASP A 64 -5.77 -15.25 2.31
N TRP A 65 -6.55 -14.17 2.43
CA TRP A 65 -7.70 -13.90 1.58
C TRP A 65 -7.30 -13.74 0.10
N VAL A 66 -6.24 -12.98 -0.20
CA VAL A 66 -5.72 -12.84 -1.58
C VAL A 66 -5.26 -14.20 -2.12
N ARG A 67 -4.58 -15.00 -1.29
CA ARG A 67 -4.08 -16.34 -1.67
C ARG A 67 -5.20 -17.33 -1.95
N THR A 68 -6.35 -17.22 -1.26
CA THR A 68 -7.52 -18.08 -1.55
C THR A 68 -8.27 -17.66 -2.82
N LYS A 69 -8.14 -16.39 -3.24
CA LYS A 69 -8.76 -15.88 -4.47
C LYS A 69 -7.89 -16.10 -5.71
N ASN A 70 -6.57 -16.12 -5.57
CA ASN A 70 -5.66 -16.37 -6.68
C ASN A 70 -5.35 -17.85 -6.83
N VAL A 71 -5.67 -18.36 -8.03
CA VAL A 71 -5.34 -19.70 -8.52
C VAL A 71 -3.89 -20.02 -8.19
N VAL A 72 -3.62 -21.20 -7.64
CA VAL A 72 -2.27 -21.72 -7.42
C VAL A 72 -1.48 -21.59 -8.72
N ILE A 73 -0.60 -20.60 -8.79
CA ILE A 73 0.30 -20.42 -9.94
C ILE A 73 1.40 -21.46 -9.76
N ARG A 74 1.19 -22.64 -10.34
CA ARG A 74 2.26 -23.63 -10.51
C ARG A 74 3.22 -23.07 -11.56
N PHE A 75 4.41 -22.68 -11.12
CA PHE A 75 5.54 -22.54 -12.02
C PHE A 75 6.05 -23.94 -12.35
N PRO A 76 6.44 -24.23 -13.60
CA PRO A 76 7.07 -25.50 -13.98
C PRO A 76 8.40 -25.71 -13.26
#